data_AF-A0A2D5XKL4-F1
#
_entry.id   AF-A0A2D5XKL4-F1
#
_cell.length_a   1.000
_cell.length_b   1.000
_cell.length_c   1.000
_cell.angle_alpha   90.00
_cell.angle_beta   90.00
_cell.angle_gamma   90.00
#
_symmetry.space_group_name_H-M   'P 1'
#
loop_
_entity.id
_entity.type
_entity.pdbx_description
1 polymer ?
#
loop_
_entity_poly.entity_id
_entity_poly.type
_entity_poly.pdbx_seq_one_letter_code
_entity_poly.pdbx_strand_id
1 'polypeptide(L)'
;MQLLENPMPPVAETTVSKINQTSLVIREEAFCGWLGKAEPGERIEYHRGCLCLDRDRDYSQLSDKDRRELIHLADRVASLAEEGRLILTQRRVGESVFSYFAAIANSPAQRERIA
;
A
#
# COMPACT_ATOMS: atom_id res chain seq x y z
N MET A 1 -33.62 48.18 5.92
CA MET A 1 -32.24 47.82 5.55
C MET A 1 -31.72 46.83 6.59
N GLN A 2 -32.08 45.55 6.47
CA GLN A 2 -31.50 44.45 7.26
C GLN A 2 -30.68 43.60 6.28
N LEU A 3 -29.37 43.53 6.54
CA LEU A 3 -28.47 42.60 5.87
C LEU A 3 -28.84 41.20 6.33
N LEU A 4 -29.42 40.40 5.44
CA LEU A 4 -29.63 38.98 5.67
C LEU A 4 -28.25 38.32 5.60
N GLU A 5 -27.63 38.05 6.76
CA GLU A 5 -26.51 37.12 6.84
C GLU A 5 -27.06 35.76 6.43
N ASN A 6 -26.81 35.36 5.17
CA ASN A 6 -26.99 33.98 4.77
C ASN A 6 -25.95 33.16 5.55
N PRO A 7 -26.35 32.29 6.49
CA PRO A 7 -25.38 31.41 7.11
C PRO A 7 -24.83 30.52 5.99
N MET A 8 -23.50 30.49 5.90
CA MET A 8 -22.79 29.49 5.12
C MET A 8 -23.45 28.14 5.38
N PRO A 9 -23.90 27.39 4.35
CA PRO A 9 -24.36 26.04 4.60
C PRO A 9 -23.22 25.32 5.34
N PRO A 10 -23.51 24.47 6.33
CA PRO A 10 -22.47 23.62 6.89
C PRO A 10 -21.78 22.99 5.70
N VAL A 11 -20.46 23.14 5.59
CA VAL A 11 -19.66 22.38 4.63
C VAL A 11 -20.10 20.96 4.91
N ALA A 12 -20.95 20.43 4.03
CA ALA A 12 -21.43 19.09 4.18
C ALA A 12 -20.16 18.30 4.25
N GLU A 13 -19.90 17.68 5.42
CA GLU A 13 -19.01 16.55 5.54
C GLU A 13 -19.46 15.65 4.41
N THR A 14 -18.75 15.80 3.29
CA THR A 14 -19.06 15.09 2.08
C THR A 14 -18.80 13.69 2.53
N THR A 15 -19.88 12.94 2.73
CA THR A 15 -19.85 11.54 3.12
C THR A 15 -18.84 10.89 2.18
N VAL A 16 -17.60 10.73 2.65
CA VAL A 16 -16.51 10.06 1.94
C VAL A 16 -16.92 8.60 1.95
N SER A 17 -17.84 8.30 1.07
CA SER A 17 -18.56 7.05 1.00
C SER A 17 -17.62 6.02 0.40
N LYS A 18 -17.00 5.23 1.28
CA LYS A 18 -16.57 3.84 1.02
C LYS A 18 -15.63 3.59 -0.18
N ILE A 19 -14.56 4.38 -0.36
CA ILE A 19 -13.46 4.01 -1.31
C ILE A 19 -12.06 3.99 -0.64
N ASN A 20 -11.95 4.43 0.62
CA ASN A 20 -10.68 4.49 1.36
C ASN A 20 -10.43 3.25 2.25
N GLN A 21 -10.58 2.03 1.74
CA GLN A 21 -10.31 0.84 2.56
C GLN A 21 -8.81 0.53 2.56
N THR A 22 -8.10 1.03 3.58
CA THR A 22 -6.81 0.47 3.96
C THR A 22 -6.99 -1.04 4.17
N SER A 23 -6.16 -1.84 3.52
CA SER A 23 -6.24 -3.29 3.61
C SER A 23 -4.88 -3.94 3.42
N LEU A 24 -4.57 -4.86 4.33
CA LEU A 24 -3.53 -5.85 4.15
C LEU A 24 -4.05 -6.89 3.14
N VAL A 25 -3.55 -6.83 1.90
CA VAL A 25 -4.09 -7.61 0.77
C VAL A 25 -3.71 -9.08 0.89
N ILE A 26 -2.50 -9.36 1.36
CA ILE A 26 -2.02 -10.71 1.66
C ILE A 26 -1.31 -10.72 3.01
N ARG A 27 -1.25 -11.90 3.64
CA ARG A 27 -0.49 -12.13 4.87
C ARG A 27 0.85 -12.78 4.56
N GLU A 28 1.71 -12.82 5.56
CA GLU A 28 3.08 -13.33 5.47
C GLU A 28 3.15 -14.75 4.89
N GLU A 29 2.23 -15.63 5.29
CA GLU A 29 2.19 -17.01 4.81
C GLU A 29 1.88 -17.11 3.31
N ALA A 30 0.92 -16.32 2.83
CA ALA A 30 0.59 -16.25 1.41
C ALA A 30 1.73 -15.61 0.60
N PHE A 31 2.40 -14.61 1.16
CA PHE A 31 3.59 -14.01 0.56
C PHE A 31 4.73 -15.02 0.43
N CYS A 32 5.03 -15.81 1.48
CA CYS A 32 6.04 -16.87 1.41
C CYS A 32 5.70 -17.94 0.37
N GLY A 33 4.44 -18.37 0.33
CA GLY A 33 3.96 -19.34 -0.65
C GLY A 33 4.03 -18.82 -2.09
N TRP A 34 3.82 -17.52 -2.31
CA TRP A 34 4.06 -16.86 -3.59
C TRP A 34 5.56 -16.77 -3.90
N LEU A 35 6.38 -16.28 -2.97
CA LEU A 35 7.82 -16.10 -3.15
C LEU A 35 8.55 -17.39 -3.55
N GLY A 36 8.10 -18.54 -3.04
CA GLY A 36 8.69 -19.85 -3.37
C GLY A 36 8.35 -20.40 -4.75
N LYS A 37 7.36 -19.82 -5.45
CA LYS A 37 6.88 -20.32 -6.75
C LYS A 37 6.80 -19.26 -7.85
N ALA A 38 6.95 -17.99 -7.51
CA ALA A 38 6.78 -16.88 -8.43
C ALA A 38 7.93 -16.81 -9.42
N GLU A 39 7.59 -16.52 -10.68
CA GLU A 39 8.57 -16.38 -11.75
C GLU A 39 9.17 -14.96 -11.79
N PRO A 40 10.38 -14.78 -12.36
CA PRO A 40 10.95 -13.46 -12.58
C PRO A 40 9.99 -12.50 -13.32
N GLY A 41 9.78 -11.31 -12.76
CA GLY A 41 8.85 -10.31 -13.27
C GLY A 41 7.40 -10.49 -12.82
N GLU A 42 7.04 -11.64 -12.23
CA GLU A 42 5.74 -11.81 -11.58
C GLU A 42 5.64 -10.87 -10.38
N ARG A 43 4.44 -10.31 -10.15
CA ARG A 43 4.18 -9.35 -9.09
C ARG A 43 2.99 -9.75 -8.23
N ILE A 44 3.03 -9.35 -6.97
CA ILE A 44 1.94 -9.50 -6.02
C ILE A 44 1.64 -8.16 -5.34
N GLU A 45 0.36 -7.84 -5.15
CA GLU A 45 -0.07 -6.71 -4.31
C GLU A 45 -0.09 -7.18 -2.86
N TYR A 46 0.63 -6.49 -1.98
CA TYR A 46 0.68 -6.87 -0.57
C TYR A 46 -0.10 -5.93 0.35
N HIS A 47 -0.28 -4.67 -0.05
CA HIS A 47 -0.97 -3.66 0.76
C HIS A 47 -1.70 -2.64 -0.11
N ARG A 48 -2.83 -2.12 0.38
CA ARG A 48 -3.55 -0.98 -0.19
C ARG A 48 -3.82 0.06 0.89
N GLY A 49 -3.40 1.31 0.69
CA GLY A 49 -3.56 2.41 1.67
C GLY A 49 -2.44 3.46 1.57
N CYS A 50 -2.07 4.14 2.67
CA CYS A 50 -0.73 4.73 2.81
C CYS A 50 0.10 3.85 3.72
N LEU A 51 1.08 3.14 3.17
CA LEU A 51 1.96 2.27 3.95
C LEU A 51 2.62 3.00 5.14
N CYS A 52 2.86 4.30 4.98
CA CYS A 52 3.36 5.19 6.00
C CYS A 52 2.45 5.29 7.24
N LEU A 53 1.20 5.71 7.04
CA LEU A 53 0.20 5.92 8.10
C LEU A 53 -0.32 4.58 8.62
N ASP A 54 -0.45 3.60 7.74
CA ASP A 54 -1.06 2.31 8.08
C ASP A 54 -0.16 1.45 8.98
N ARG A 55 1.14 1.76 9.08
CA ARG A 55 2.08 1.17 10.04
C ARG A 55 2.10 1.88 11.40
N ASP A 56 1.65 3.13 11.43
CA ASP A 56 1.68 3.97 12.63
C ASP A 56 0.61 3.55 13.65
N ARG A 57 0.93 3.62 14.94
CA ARG A 57 0.01 3.18 15.99
C ARG A 57 -1.19 4.11 16.15
N ASP A 58 -0.98 5.40 16.01
CA ASP A 58 -1.97 6.43 16.34
C ASP A 58 -2.78 6.84 15.11
N TYR A 59 -2.24 6.64 13.91
CA TYR A 59 -2.90 7.01 12.64
C TYR A 59 -3.49 5.84 11.85
N SER A 60 -3.08 4.60 12.11
CA SER A 60 -3.54 3.46 11.31
C SER A 60 -5.02 3.16 11.52
N GLN A 61 -5.72 2.90 10.41
CA GLN A 61 -7.09 2.41 10.41
C GLN A 61 -7.17 0.88 10.49
N LEU A 62 -6.03 0.19 10.48
CA LEU A 62 -5.96 -1.26 10.64
C LEU A 62 -6.19 -1.67 12.09
N SER A 63 -6.69 -2.90 12.27
CA SER A 63 -6.64 -3.53 13.58
C SER A 63 -5.19 -3.64 14.05
N ASP A 64 -4.96 -3.62 15.36
CA ASP A 64 -3.62 -3.75 15.93
C ASP A 64 -2.89 -5.03 15.46
N LYS A 65 -3.67 -6.10 15.22
CA LYS A 65 -3.17 -7.35 14.67
C LYS A 65 -2.71 -7.17 13.22
N ASP A 66 -3.55 -6.59 12.36
CA ASP A 66 -3.23 -6.41 10.94
C ASP A 66 -2.15 -5.36 10.71
N ARG A 67 -2.07 -4.33 11.57
CA ARG A 67 -0.98 -3.36 11.57
C ARG A 67 0.37 -4.03 11.87
N ARG A 68 0.45 -4.88 12.89
CA ARG A 68 1.67 -5.64 13.20
C ARG A 68 2.05 -6.58 12.06
N GLU A 69 1.07 -7.27 11.49
CA GLU A 69 1.28 -8.12 10.32
C GLU A 69 1.81 -7.31 9.12
N LEU A 70 1.24 -6.13 8.85
CA LEU A 70 1.71 -5.24 7.79
C LEU A 70 3.14 -4.77 8.03
N ILE A 71 3.50 -4.42 9.27
CA ILE A 71 4.88 -4.04 9.63
C ILE A 71 5.84 -5.19 9.28
N HIS A 72 5.55 -6.41 9.76
CA HIS A 72 6.41 -7.57 9.50
C HIS A 72 6.56 -7.87 8.01
N LEU A 73 5.45 -7.90 7.27
CA LEU A 73 5.46 -8.17 5.83
C LEU A 73 6.20 -7.07 5.06
N ALA A 74 5.94 -5.79 5.37
CA ALA A 74 6.58 -4.67 4.69
C ALA A 74 8.08 -4.64 4.94
N ASP A 75 8.54 -4.93 6.16
CA ASP A 75 9.97 -4.99 6.50
C ASP A 75 10.66 -6.16 5.80
N ARG A 76 10.00 -7.32 5.69
CA ARG A 76 10.53 -8.47 4.94
C ARG A 76 10.62 -8.17 3.45
N VAL A 77 9.58 -7.57 2.87
CA VAL A 77 9.56 -7.18 1.45
C VAL A 77 10.64 -6.14 1.15
N ALA A 78 10.85 -5.17 2.05
CA ALA A 78 11.92 -4.19 1.96
C ALA A 78 13.31 -4.85 1.99
N SER A 79 13.55 -5.73 2.97
CA SER A 79 14.83 -6.45 3.11
C SER A 79 15.16 -7.28 1.84
N LEU A 80 14.17 -7.99 1.29
CA LEU A 80 14.34 -8.75 0.05
C LEU A 80 14.60 -7.87 -1.18
N ALA A 81 14.07 -6.64 -1.19
CA ALA A 81 14.36 -5.68 -2.24
C ALA A 81 15.78 -5.11 -2.09
N GLU A 82 16.24 -4.86 -0.86
CA GLU A 82 17.63 -4.47 -0.57
C GLU A 82 18.63 -5.56 -0.99
N GLU A 83 18.26 -6.84 -0.84
CA GLU A 83 19.00 -7.99 -1.37
C GLU A 83 18.93 -8.12 -2.91
N GLY A 84 18.16 -7.26 -3.60
CA GLY A 84 17.96 -7.30 -5.04
C GLY A 84 17.10 -8.47 -5.53
N ARG A 85 16.38 -9.16 -4.63
CA ARG A 85 15.47 -10.27 -4.98
C ARG A 85 14.10 -9.77 -5.42
N LEU A 86 13.70 -8.59 -4.95
CA LEU A 86 12.44 -7.95 -5.30
C LEU A 86 12.64 -6.55 -5.86
N ILE A 87 11.70 -6.14 -6.70
CA ILE A 87 11.51 -4.75 -7.11
C ILE A 87 10.19 -4.27 -6.48
N LEU A 88 10.24 -3.16 -5.75
CA LEU A 88 9.07 -2.57 -5.11
C LEU A 88 8.48 -1.48 -5.99
N THR A 89 7.17 -1.52 -6.19
CA THR A 89 6.46 -0.47 -6.92
C THR A 89 5.19 -0.09 -6.18
N GLN A 90 4.73 1.14 -6.42
CA GLN A 90 3.44 1.61 -5.93
C GLN A 90 2.63 2.22 -7.06
N ARG A 91 1.31 2.09 -6.99
CA ARG A 91 0.38 2.74 -7.92
C ARG A 91 -0.66 3.50 -7.12
N ARG A 92 -0.78 4.81 -7.37
CA ARG A 92 -1.89 5.60 -6.84
C ARG A 92 -3.20 5.14 -7.49
N VAL A 93 -4.18 4.78 -6.66
CA VAL A 93 -5.51 4.29 -7.07
C VAL A 93 -6.65 5.17 -6.56
N GLY A 94 -6.36 6.13 -5.70
CA GLY A 94 -7.30 7.12 -5.18
C GLY A 94 -6.58 8.35 -4.64
N GLU A 95 -7.34 9.30 -4.09
CA GLU A 95 -6.80 10.59 -3.64
C GLU A 95 -5.64 10.43 -2.63
N SER A 96 -5.79 9.47 -1.71
CA SER A 96 -4.77 9.12 -0.70
C SER A 96 -4.61 7.60 -0.57
N VAL A 97 -4.84 6.85 -1.65
CA VAL A 97 -4.80 5.38 -1.63
C VAL A 97 -3.83 4.88 -2.68
N PHE A 98 -2.88 4.03 -2.26
CA PHE A 98 -1.87 3.42 -3.11
C PHE A 98 -1.94 1.91 -2.99
N SER A 99 -1.81 1.22 -4.10
CA SER A 99 -1.51 -0.22 -4.14
C SER A 99 0.00 -0.40 -4.11
N TYR A 100 0.48 -1.24 -3.21
CA TYR A 100 1.89 -1.59 -3.07
C TYR A 100 2.15 -2.99 -3.58
N PHE A 101 3.14 -3.11 -4.47
CA PHE A 101 3.49 -4.35 -5.14
C PHE A 101 4.94 -4.73 -4.86
N ALA A 102 5.17 -6.03 -4.74
CA ALA A 102 6.48 -6.65 -4.84
C ALA A 102 6.53 -7.47 -6.13
N ALA A 103 7.63 -7.37 -6.88
CA ALA A 103 7.85 -8.17 -8.08
C ALA A 103 9.17 -8.93 -7.97
N ILE A 104 9.23 -10.18 -8.44
CA ILE A 104 10.49 -10.94 -8.49
C ILE A 104 11.45 -10.23 -9.45
N ALA A 105 12.65 -9.92 -8.98
CA ALA A 105 13.66 -9.30 -9.83
C ALA A 105 14.08 -10.27 -10.95
N ASN A 106 14.19 -9.77 -12.18
CA ASN A 106 14.88 -10.51 -13.23
C ASN A 106 16.38 -10.51 -12.93
N SER A 107 17.05 -11.63 -13.20
CA SER A 107 18.50 -11.73 -13.08
C SER A 107 19.23 -10.62 -13.90
N PRO A 108 20.53 -10.37 -13.66
CA PRO A 108 21.24 -9.17 -14.13
C PRO A 108 21.16 -8.84 -15.63
N ALA A 109 20.78 -9.79 -16.49
CA ALA A 109 20.71 -9.64 -17.94
C ALA A 109 19.66 -8.63 -18.45
N GLN A 110 18.78 -8.09 -17.58
CA GLN A 110 17.79 -7.07 -17.98
C GLN A 110 18.17 -5.63 -17.59
N ARG A 111 19.39 -5.41 -17.09
CA ARG A 111 19.98 -4.06 -16.86
C ARG A 111 20.12 -3.21 -18.13
N GLU A 112 20.05 -3.81 -19.33
CA GLU A 112 20.24 -3.10 -20.60
C GLU A 112 18.98 -2.47 -21.21
N ARG A 113 17.78 -2.68 -20.67
CA ARG A 113 16.55 -2.09 -21.26
C ARG A 113 16.23 -0.67 -20.80
N ILE A 114 17.14 -0.07 -20.02
CA ILE A 114 17.09 1.35 -19.64
C ILE A 114 18.42 2.06 -19.93
N ALA A 115 19.32 1.41 -20.69
CA ALA A 115 20.53 2.02 -21.25
C ALA A 115 20.24 2.64 -22.62
#